data_AF-A0A0C1QZM5-F1
#
_entry.id   AF-A0A0C1QZM5-F1
#
_cell.length_a   1.000
_cell.length_b   1.000
_cell.length_c   1.000
_cell.angle_alpha   90.00
_cell.angle_beta   90.00
_cell.angle_gamma   90.00
#
_symmetry.space_group_name_H-M   'P 1'
#
loop_
_entity.id
_entity.type
_entity.pdbx_description
1 polymer ?
#
loop_
_entity_poly.entity_id
_entity_poly.type
_entity_poly.pdbx_seq_one_letter_code
_entity_poly.pdbx_strand_id
1 'polypeptide(L)'
;MRKQNLLRLSVVIAALLVATLIEVTVPSSVLSIHKNDSDKTRIATLANGKYQFCSQPDPRDWQDGAGVCFNFSKAGDRVSGYYGYPHSDRFICIRGEVNDSSIQGEALEILWAVNPEPNTSKSNVEWDSEVRLKLGKGNIIRTEEGIDGTIHWVLFPKASLNVSGLYRYSTPRMTPPSQLCLWN
;
A
#
# COMPACT_ATOMS: atom_id res chain seq x y z
N MET A 1 1.08 87.94 -53.88
CA MET A 1 -0.26 88.32 -54.40
C MET A 1 -1.21 87.12 -54.24
N ARG A 2 -2.43 87.36 -53.72
CA ARG A 2 -3.61 86.45 -53.55
C ARG A 2 -3.40 85.17 -52.73
N LYS A 3 -3.82 85.09 -51.44
CA LYS A 3 -5.19 84.97 -50.88
C LYS A 3 -6.11 84.00 -51.64
N GLN A 4 -6.48 82.87 -51.02
CA GLN A 4 -7.85 82.63 -50.56
C GLN A 4 -7.97 81.41 -49.64
N ASN A 5 -8.58 81.66 -48.47
CA ASN A 5 -9.17 80.69 -47.55
C ASN A 5 -10.32 79.92 -48.22
N LEU A 6 -10.55 78.69 -47.81
CA LEU A 6 -11.91 78.18 -47.59
C LEU A 6 -11.90 77.08 -46.51
N LEU A 7 -12.79 77.30 -45.56
CA LEU A 7 -13.04 76.56 -44.33
C LEU A 7 -14.12 75.50 -44.55
N ARG A 8 -14.17 74.53 -43.61
CA ARG A 8 -15.26 73.58 -43.28
C ARG A 8 -15.28 72.33 -44.17
N LEU A 9 -15.49 71.11 -43.68
CA LEU A 9 -16.43 70.64 -42.67
C LEU A 9 -15.93 69.35 -41.98
N SER A 10 -16.36 69.16 -40.75
CA SER A 10 -16.13 68.03 -39.86
C SER A 10 -16.69 66.69 -40.38
N VAL A 11 -15.97 65.59 -40.18
CA VAL A 11 -16.55 64.29 -39.78
C VAL A 11 -15.56 63.57 -38.85
N VAL A 12 -15.98 63.32 -37.62
CA VAL A 12 -15.38 62.40 -36.66
C VAL A 12 -16.00 61.03 -36.91
N ILE A 13 -15.21 60.01 -37.23
CA ILE A 13 -15.54 58.61 -36.87
C ILE A 13 -14.25 57.92 -36.47
N ALA A 14 -14.11 57.72 -35.16
CA ALA A 14 -13.16 56.80 -34.56
C ALA A 14 -13.61 55.36 -34.85
N ALA A 15 -12.68 54.53 -35.33
CA ALA A 15 -12.82 53.08 -35.26
C ALA A 15 -11.46 52.49 -34.90
N LEU A 16 -11.19 52.42 -33.59
CA LEU A 16 -10.15 51.54 -33.04
C LEU A 16 -10.63 50.10 -33.21
N LEU A 17 -10.06 49.39 -34.18
CA LEU A 17 -10.06 47.93 -34.19
C LEU A 17 -8.75 47.46 -33.57
N VAL A 18 -8.71 47.41 -32.24
CA VAL A 18 -7.71 46.62 -31.53
C VAL A 18 -8.20 45.18 -31.57
N ALA A 19 -7.76 44.42 -32.57
CA ALA A 19 -7.91 42.97 -32.56
C ALA A 19 -6.97 42.42 -31.49
N THR A 20 -7.47 42.25 -30.26
CA THR A 20 -6.80 41.42 -29.27
C THR A 20 -6.89 39.98 -29.73
N LEU A 21 -5.80 39.45 -30.29
CA LEU A 21 -5.60 38.00 -30.36
C LEU A 21 -5.51 37.50 -28.92
N ILE A 22 -6.62 36.97 -28.41
CA ILE A 22 -6.59 36.14 -27.22
C ILE A 22 -5.96 34.83 -27.70
N GLU A 23 -4.65 34.68 -27.49
CA GLU A 23 -4.04 33.35 -27.48
C GLU A 23 -4.71 32.58 -26.34
N VAL A 24 -5.72 31.79 -26.71
CA VAL A 24 -6.25 30.74 -25.84
C VAL A 24 -5.12 29.73 -25.73
N THR A 25 -4.22 29.97 -24.78
CA THR A 25 -3.32 28.95 -24.26
C THR A 25 -4.21 27.94 -23.58
N VAL A 26 -4.66 26.95 -24.37
CA VAL A 26 -5.22 25.72 -23.83
C VAL A 26 -4.11 25.18 -22.93
N PRO A 27 -4.31 25.07 -21.61
CA PRO A 27 -3.35 24.38 -20.78
C PRO A 27 -3.31 22.97 -21.36
N SER A 28 -2.19 22.65 -22.01
CA SER A 28 -1.85 21.27 -22.30
C SER A 28 -1.78 20.61 -20.94
N SER A 29 -2.87 19.98 -20.53
CA SER A 29 -2.86 18.95 -19.52
C SER A 29 -1.97 17.87 -20.09
N VAL A 30 -0.66 18.03 -19.84
CA VAL A 30 0.29 16.94 -19.86
C VAL A 30 -0.38 15.89 -19.01
N LEU A 31 -0.88 14.85 -19.66
CA LEU A 31 -1.16 13.59 -19.02
C LEU A 31 0.16 13.22 -18.37
N SER A 32 0.30 13.57 -17.09
CA SER A 32 1.21 12.91 -16.19
C SER A 32 0.75 11.47 -16.21
N ILE A 33 1.33 10.69 -17.13
CA ILE A 33 1.50 9.27 -16.94
C ILE A 33 2.22 9.22 -15.61
N HIS A 34 1.47 8.97 -14.54
CA HIS A 34 2.01 8.46 -13.29
C HIS A 34 2.67 7.14 -13.68
N LYS A 35 3.90 7.25 -14.18
CA LYS A 35 4.93 6.27 -13.93
C LYS A 35 4.81 6.08 -12.43
N ASN A 36 4.39 4.89 -12.02
CA ASN A 36 4.49 4.46 -10.63
C ASN A 36 5.98 4.58 -10.31
N ASP A 37 6.43 5.79 -9.97
CA ASP A 37 7.59 5.96 -9.15
C ASP A 37 7.32 5.05 -7.98
N SER A 38 8.30 4.22 -7.67
CA SER A 38 8.37 3.51 -6.42
C SER A 38 8.43 4.56 -5.33
N ASP A 39 7.30 5.21 -5.05
CA ASP A 39 7.15 6.14 -3.96
C ASP A 39 7.30 5.23 -2.76
N LYS A 40 8.51 5.24 -2.19
CA LYS A 40 8.92 4.39 -1.08
C LYS A 40 7.96 4.70 0.06
N THR A 41 6.85 3.99 0.08
CA THR A 41 5.65 4.42 0.78
C THR A 41 5.90 4.21 2.26
N ARG A 42 6.01 5.31 3.01
CA ARG A 42 6.16 5.28 4.47
C ARG A 42 4.81 4.90 5.06
N ILE A 43 4.65 3.67 5.53
CA ILE A 43 3.39 3.18 6.12
C ILE A 43 2.90 4.10 7.26
N ALA A 44 3.82 4.79 7.95
CA ALA A 44 3.49 5.78 8.97
C ALA A 44 2.63 6.95 8.46
N THR A 45 2.80 7.37 7.21
CA THR A 45 2.10 8.55 6.64
C THR A 45 0.78 8.20 5.97
N LEU A 46 0.42 6.91 5.92
CA LEU A 46 -0.87 6.50 5.36
C LEU A 46 -2.01 6.99 6.26
N ALA A 47 -3.11 7.39 5.63
CA ALA A 47 -4.37 7.61 6.33
C ALA A 47 -4.92 6.29 6.92
N ASN A 48 -5.98 6.39 7.71
CA ASN A 48 -6.73 5.22 8.12
C ASN A 48 -7.36 4.56 6.89
N GLY A 49 -7.32 3.23 6.81
CA GLY A 49 -7.82 2.52 5.64
C GLY A 49 -7.31 1.09 5.54
N LYS A 50 -7.60 0.45 4.39
CA LYS A 50 -7.13 -0.89 4.05
C LYS A 50 -6.11 -0.82 2.94
N TYR A 51 -5.05 -1.61 3.04
CA TYR A 51 -3.89 -1.54 2.17
C TYR A 51 -3.33 -2.94 1.88
N GLN A 52 -2.73 -3.10 0.70
CA GLN A 52 -1.93 -4.27 0.34
C GLN A 52 -0.58 -3.82 -0.22
N PHE A 53 0.49 -4.31 0.39
CA PHE A 53 1.87 -4.01 0.04
C PHE A 53 2.56 -5.31 -0.35
N CYS A 54 3.15 -5.41 -1.54
CA CYS A 54 3.78 -6.65 -2.02
C CYS A 54 5.22 -6.44 -2.48
N SER A 55 6.04 -7.49 -2.45
CA SER A 55 7.45 -7.41 -2.86
C SER A 55 7.62 -7.30 -4.38
N GLN A 56 6.57 -7.61 -5.15
CA GLN A 56 6.52 -7.41 -6.59
C GLN A 56 5.43 -6.42 -7.00
N PRO A 57 5.56 -5.76 -8.17
CA PRO A 57 4.56 -4.83 -8.69
C PRO A 57 3.17 -5.47 -8.84
N ASP A 58 2.13 -4.64 -8.82
CA ASP A 58 0.74 -5.05 -9.00
C ASP A 58 0.56 -5.82 -10.32
N PRO A 59 0.19 -7.12 -10.29
CA PRO A 59 -0.02 -7.90 -11.49
C PRO A 59 -1.24 -7.38 -12.26
N ARG A 60 -1.07 -7.26 -13.59
CA ARG A 60 -2.11 -6.80 -14.52
C ARG A 60 -3.00 -7.93 -15.04
N ASP A 61 -2.94 -9.10 -14.41
CA ASP A 61 -3.70 -10.29 -14.77
C ASP A 61 -4.66 -10.69 -13.62
N TRP A 62 -5.03 -11.97 -13.57
CA TRP A 62 -5.98 -12.52 -12.59
C TRP A 62 -5.37 -12.78 -11.20
N GLN A 63 -4.06 -12.56 -11.01
CA GLN A 63 -3.40 -12.84 -9.74
C GLN A 63 -3.77 -11.80 -8.66
N ASP A 64 -3.99 -12.28 -7.44
CA ASP A 64 -4.32 -11.45 -6.27
C ASP A 64 -3.09 -10.77 -5.64
N GLY A 65 -1.90 -11.15 -6.10
CA GLY A 65 -0.64 -10.49 -5.81
C GLY A 65 0.55 -11.34 -6.24
N ALA A 66 1.75 -10.76 -6.16
CA ALA A 66 2.98 -11.43 -6.54
C ALA A 66 4.09 -11.19 -5.51
N GLY A 67 4.92 -12.23 -5.29
CA GLY A 67 5.89 -12.26 -4.21
C GLY A 67 5.23 -12.47 -2.84
N VAL A 68 5.78 -11.85 -1.80
CA VAL A 68 5.19 -11.81 -0.46
C VAL A 68 4.43 -10.50 -0.27
N CYS A 69 3.29 -10.58 0.40
CA CYS A 69 2.38 -9.45 0.55
C CYS A 69 1.95 -9.27 2.01
N PHE A 70 1.78 -8.02 2.41
CA PHE A 70 1.15 -7.61 3.66
C PHE A 70 -0.18 -6.92 3.35
N ASN A 71 -1.28 -7.53 3.78
CA ASN A 71 -2.63 -7.00 3.62
C ASN A 71 -3.19 -6.63 4.99
N PHE A 72 -3.52 -5.35 5.20
CA PHE A 72 -3.78 -4.81 6.52
C PHE A 72 -4.77 -3.65 6.55
N SER A 73 -5.35 -3.46 7.73
CA SER A 73 -6.07 -2.24 8.10
C SER A 73 -5.20 -1.37 9.00
N LYS A 74 -5.21 -0.05 8.78
CA LYS A 74 -4.53 0.96 9.60
C LYS A 74 -5.55 1.84 10.31
N ALA A 75 -5.31 2.08 11.59
CA ALA A 75 -6.07 3.02 12.43
C ALA A 75 -5.11 3.78 13.35
N GLY A 76 -4.85 5.05 13.03
CA GLY A 76 -3.81 5.84 13.69
C GLY A 76 -2.44 5.26 13.41
N ASP A 77 -1.63 5.05 14.45
CA ASP A 77 -0.34 4.38 14.39
C ASP A 77 -0.45 2.84 14.40
N ARG A 78 -1.64 2.27 14.63
CA ARG A 78 -1.83 0.82 14.72
C ARG A 78 -2.17 0.19 13.38
N VAL A 79 -1.70 -1.04 13.18
CA VAL A 79 -2.09 -1.90 12.06
C VAL A 79 -2.52 -3.28 12.55
N SER A 80 -3.40 -3.92 11.79
CA SER A 80 -3.78 -5.32 11.96
C SER A 80 -4.04 -5.93 10.59
N GLY A 81 -3.48 -7.10 10.33
CA GLY A 81 -3.56 -7.75 9.03
C GLY A 81 -2.81 -9.07 9.01
N TYR A 82 -2.50 -9.52 7.80
CA TYR A 82 -1.74 -10.75 7.58
C TYR A 82 -0.68 -10.54 6.50
N TYR A 83 0.40 -11.30 6.67
CA TYR A 83 1.57 -11.34 5.80
C TYR A 83 1.73 -12.75 5.24
N GLY A 84 2.01 -12.86 3.95
CA GLY A 84 2.24 -14.16 3.32
C GLY A 84 2.20 -14.13 1.80
N TYR A 85 2.20 -15.32 1.21
CA TYR A 85 2.25 -15.48 -0.24
C TYR A 85 0.83 -15.71 -0.78
N PRO A 86 0.32 -14.87 -1.71
CA PRO A 86 -1.08 -14.88 -2.18
C PRO A 86 -1.63 -16.23 -2.66
N HIS A 87 -0.76 -17.16 -3.06
CA HIS A 87 -1.11 -18.44 -3.66
C HIS A 87 -0.47 -19.62 -2.91
N SER A 88 -0.27 -19.49 -1.60
CA SER A 88 0.19 -20.58 -0.72
C SER A 88 -0.70 -20.71 0.52
N ASP A 89 -0.34 -21.63 1.40
CA ASP A 89 -0.89 -21.81 2.75
C ASP A 89 -0.05 -21.11 3.84
N ARG A 90 1.05 -20.44 3.46
CA ARG A 90 1.92 -19.70 4.38
C ARG A 90 1.41 -18.29 4.59
N PHE A 91 0.69 -18.12 5.69
CA PHE A 91 0.28 -16.81 6.19
C PHE A 91 0.54 -16.69 7.69
N ILE A 92 0.80 -15.45 8.12
CA ILE A 92 0.95 -15.10 9.51
C ILE A 92 0.28 -13.76 9.78
N CYS A 93 -0.48 -13.68 10.86
CA CYS A 93 -1.13 -12.46 11.28
C CYS A 93 -0.16 -11.55 12.00
N ILE A 94 -0.33 -10.25 11.82
CA ILE A 94 0.49 -9.23 12.46
C ILE A 94 -0.45 -8.15 12.97
N ARG A 95 -0.28 -7.78 14.23
CA ARG A 95 -0.84 -6.54 14.79
C ARG A 95 0.23 -5.81 15.58
N GLY A 96 0.22 -4.48 15.50
CA GLY A 96 1.27 -3.70 16.12
C GLY A 96 1.19 -2.22 15.80
N GLU A 97 2.24 -1.52 16.18
CA GLU A 97 2.42 -0.08 15.98
C GLU A 97 3.41 0.17 14.85
N VAL A 98 3.10 1.18 14.06
CA VAL A 98 3.89 1.61 12.92
C VAL A 98 4.91 2.64 13.36
N ASN A 99 6.17 2.37 13.05
CA ASN A 99 7.26 3.33 13.13
C ASN A 99 7.95 3.42 11.76
N ASP A 100 7.70 4.53 11.07
CA ASP A 100 8.18 4.77 9.71
C ASP A 100 7.75 3.70 8.68
N SER A 101 8.67 2.78 8.35
CA SER A 101 8.51 1.66 7.42
C SER A 101 8.48 0.31 8.13
N SER A 102 8.53 0.31 9.46
CA SER A 102 8.54 -0.88 10.30
C SER A 102 7.25 -0.96 11.11
N ILE A 103 6.82 -2.19 11.37
CA ILE A 103 5.76 -2.52 12.31
C ILE A 103 6.40 -3.31 13.45
N GLN A 104 6.06 -2.96 14.68
CA GLN A 104 6.49 -3.68 15.88
C GLN A 104 5.26 -4.09 16.68
N GLY A 105 5.20 -5.34 17.10
CA GLY A 105 4.07 -5.84 17.87
C GLY A 105 4.15 -7.34 18.05
N GLU A 106 3.07 -8.02 17.73
CA GLU A 106 2.92 -9.47 17.89
C GLU A 106 2.43 -10.11 16.59
N ALA A 107 2.71 -11.41 16.48
CA ALA A 107 2.28 -12.21 15.34
C ALA A 107 1.57 -13.49 15.79
N LEU A 108 0.67 -13.98 14.95
CA LEU A 108 -0.08 -15.21 15.20
C LEU A 108 -0.05 -16.09 13.94
N GLU A 109 0.44 -17.30 14.09
CA GLU A 109 0.54 -18.29 13.02
C GLU A 109 -0.35 -19.50 13.33
N ILE A 110 -0.94 -20.09 12.29
CA ILE A 110 -1.68 -21.34 12.36
C ILE A 110 -0.81 -22.41 11.73
N LEU A 111 -0.45 -23.44 12.50
CA LEU A 111 0.30 -24.59 12.04
C LEU A 111 -0.66 -25.77 11.88
N TRP A 112 -0.78 -26.22 10.65
CA TRP A 112 -1.52 -27.42 10.26
C TRP A 112 -0.62 -28.65 10.42
N ALA A 113 -1.20 -29.83 10.66
CA ALA A 113 -0.48 -31.07 10.96
C ALA A 113 0.60 -31.48 9.92
N VAL A 114 0.51 -30.98 8.69
CA VAL A 114 1.50 -31.21 7.62
C VAL A 114 2.74 -30.30 7.71
N ASN A 115 2.71 -29.26 8.55
CA ASN A 115 3.83 -28.35 8.74
C ASN A 115 4.65 -28.78 9.98
N PRO A 116 5.96 -29.08 9.81
CA PRO A 116 6.80 -29.59 10.87
C PRO A 116 6.95 -28.56 12.00
N GLU A 117 7.23 -29.08 13.19
CA GLU A 117 7.17 -28.42 14.50
C GLU A 117 7.28 -26.89 14.51
N PRO A 118 6.43 -26.20 15.29
CA PRO A 118 6.61 -24.77 15.52
C PRO A 118 8.04 -24.45 15.91
N ASN A 119 8.62 -23.41 15.31
CA ASN A 119 9.91 -22.87 15.71
C ASN A 119 9.83 -22.14 17.08
N THR A 120 8.96 -22.60 18.00
CA THR A 120 8.69 -22.06 19.35
C THR A 120 9.92 -22.06 20.25
N SER A 121 10.90 -22.92 19.97
CA SER A 121 12.14 -23.01 20.76
C SER A 121 13.16 -21.93 20.41
N LYS A 122 13.07 -21.32 19.21
CA LYS A 122 14.06 -20.34 18.73
C LYS A 122 13.57 -18.91 18.97
N SER A 123 14.50 -18.03 19.35
CA SER A 123 14.32 -16.58 19.33
C SER A 123 14.89 -16.01 18.03
N ASN A 124 14.31 -14.91 17.54
CA ASN A 124 14.75 -14.21 16.31
C ASN A 124 14.67 -15.07 15.05
N VAL A 125 13.52 -15.72 14.83
CA VAL A 125 13.25 -16.51 13.64
C VAL A 125 12.93 -15.58 12.48
N GLU A 126 13.69 -15.67 11.40
CA GLU A 126 13.30 -15.09 10.11
C GLU A 126 12.18 -15.94 9.54
N TRP A 127 11.02 -15.33 9.30
CA TRP A 127 9.86 -16.09 8.88
C TRP A 127 10.09 -16.63 7.46
N ASP A 128 10.53 -15.80 6.52
CA ASP A 128 10.77 -16.20 5.13
C ASP A 128 12.16 -15.81 4.59
N SER A 129 12.44 -16.22 3.35
CA SER A 129 13.68 -15.90 2.65
C SER A 129 13.82 -14.42 2.29
N GLU A 130 12.76 -13.62 2.37
CA GLU A 130 12.84 -12.17 2.18
C GLU A 130 13.36 -11.44 3.43
N VAL A 131 13.39 -12.11 4.59
CA VAL A 131 13.99 -11.61 5.84
C VAL A 131 13.33 -10.30 6.32
N ARG A 132 12.08 -10.07 5.91
CA ARG A 132 11.31 -8.86 6.25
C ARG A 132 10.58 -8.99 7.58
N LEU A 133 10.13 -10.21 7.88
CA LEU A 133 9.44 -10.54 9.12
C LEU A 133 10.38 -11.32 10.04
N LYS A 134 10.62 -10.75 11.22
CA LYS A 134 11.38 -11.38 12.30
C LYS A 134 10.47 -11.64 13.48
N LEU A 135 10.54 -12.86 14.00
CA LEU A 135 9.72 -13.34 15.10
C LEU A 135 10.57 -13.59 16.34
N GLY A 136 10.04 -13.23 17.49
CA GLY A 136 10.56 -13.64 18.78
C GLY A 136 10.28 -15.11 19.07
N LYS A 137 10.38 -15.48 20.34
CA LYS A 137 10.00 -16.82 20.79
C LYS A 137 8.48 -17.00 20.71
N GLY A 138 8.02 -18.05 20.04
CA GLY A 138 6.60 -18.41 19.94
C GLY A 138 6.12 -19.26 21.11
N ASN A 139 4.81 -19.19 21.40
CA ASN A 139 4.13 -20.05 22.37
C ASN A 139 2.84 -20.59 21.73
N ILE A 140 2.58 -21.89 21.90
CA ILE A 140 1.29 -22.47 21.50
C ILE A 140 0.22 -21.96 22.47
N ILE A 141 -0.79 -21.26 21.95
CA ILE A 141 -1.88 -20.69 22.76
C ILE A 141 -3.21 -21.43 22.58
N ARG A 142 -3.35 -22.19 21.49
CA ARG A 142 -4.51 -23.04 21.22
C ARG A 142 -4.07 -24.25 20.41
N THR A 143 -4.69 -25.38 20.71
CA THR A 143 -4.55 -26.64 19.97
C THR A 143 -5.94 -27.19 19.74
N GLU A 144 -6.25 -27.59 18.52
CA GLU A 144 -7.51 -28.22 18.15
C GLU A 144 -7.27 -29.46 17.31
N GLU A 145 -8.14 -30.46 17.44
CA GLU A 145 -8.15 -31.62 16.55
C GLU A 145 -9.00 -31.32 15.32
N GLY A 146 -8.36 -31.27 14.16
CA GLY A 146 -9.02 -31.13 12.86
C GLY A 146 -9.22 -32.47 12.18
N ILE A 147 -9.99 -32.48 11.09
CA ILE A 147 -10.22 -33.66 10.25
C ILE A 147 -8.88 -34.20 9.69
N ASP A 148 -7.96 -33.30 9.37
CA ASP A 148 -6.66 -33.60 8.76
C ASP A 148 -5.50 -33.57 9.78
N GLY A 149 -5.83 -33.68 11.08
CA GLY A 149 -4.87 -33.73 12.19
C GLY A 149 -4.91 -32.49 13.10
N THR A 150 -3.94 -32.43 14.00
CA THR A 150 -3.85 -31.37 15.02
C THR A 150 -3.46 -30.02 14.41
N ILE A 151 -4.17 -28.97 14.83
CA ILE A 151 -3.94 -27.58 14.43
C ILE A 151 -3.45 -26.81 15.65
N HIS A 152 -2.33 -26.09 15.51
CA HIS A 152 -1.78 -25.25 16.59
C HIS A 152 -1.83 -23.78 16.21
N TRP A 153 -2.24 -22.94 17.15
CA TRP A 153 -2.09 -21.49 17.06
C TRP A 153 -0.89 -21.07 17.88
N VAL A 154 0.07 -20.42 17.23
CA VAL A 154 1.33 -20.00 17.83
C VAL A 154 1.35 -18.49 17.90
N LEU A 155 1.33 -17.97 19.12
CA LEU A 155 1.51 -16.55 19.39
C LEU A 155 2.99 -16.23 19.53
N PHE A 156 3.46 -15.25 18.77
CA PHE A 156 4.77 -14.64 18.89
C PHE A 156 4.59 -13.25 19.51
N PRO A 157 4.84 -13.08 20.83
CA PRO A 157 4.62 -11.79 21.51
C PRO A 157 5.52 -10.65 21.03
N LYS A 158 6.54 -10.97 20.24
CA LYS A 158 7.43 -10.02 19.59
C LYS A 158 7.51 -10.37 18.11
N ALA A 159 7.14 -9.42 17.27
CA ALA A 159 7.27 -9.51 15.83
C ALA A 159 7.69 -8.14 15.27
N SER A 160 8.58 -8.17 14.28
CA SER A 160 9.02 -7.00 13.53
C SER A 160 8.86 -7.25 12.05
N LEU A 161 8.07 -6.42 11.37
CA LEU A 161 7.90 -6.46 9.92
C LEU A 161 8.44 -5.17 9.30
N ASN A 162 9.37 -5.29 8.35
CA ASN A 162 9.86 -4.17 7.54
C ASN A 162 9.22 -4.17 6.15
N VAL A 163 8.40 -3.17 5.86
CA VAL A 163 7.69 -3.01 4.58
C VAL A 163 8.43 -2.07 3.60
N SER A 164 9.66 -1.69 3.91
CA SER A 164 10.45 -0.82 3.04
C SER A 164 10.69 -1.48 1.68
N GLY A 165 10.46 -0.71 0.62
CA GLY A 165 10.62 -1.16 -0.77
C GLY A 165 9.49 -2.05 -1.30
N LEU A 166 8.43 -2.29 -0.53
CA LEU A 166 7.24 -2.96 -1.05
C LEU A 166 6.42 -2.00 -1.94
N TYR A 167 5.79 -2.56 -2.97
CA TYR A 167 4.85 -1.87 -3.85
C TYR A 167 3.49 -1.81 -3.18
N ARG A 168 2.94 -0.60 -2.99
CA ARG A 168 1.54 -0.43 -2.59
C ARG A 168 0.64 -0.68 -3.80
N TYR A 169 -0.31 -1.60 -3.65
CA TYR A 169 -1.33 -1.85 -4.66
C TYR A 169 -2.47 -0.84 -4.53
N SER A 170 -3.19 -0.56 -5.62
CA SER A 170 -4.28 0.43 -5.61
C SER A 170 -5.44 0.02 -4.70
N THR A 171 -5.68 -1.28 -4.60
CA THR A 171 -6.73 -1.89 -3.79
C THR A 171 -6.24 -3.23 -3.25
N PRO A 172 -6.58 -3.59 -2.00
CA PRO A 172 -6.36 -4.95 -1.51
C PRO A 172 -7.14 -5.97 -2.34
N ARG A 173 -6.48 -7.06 -2.75
CA ARG A 173 -7.08 -8.16 -3.54
C ARG A 173 -7.03 -9.48 -2.79
N MET A 174 -5.95 -9.72 -2.03
CA MET A 174 -5.85 -10.96 -1.25
C MET A 174 -6.95 -11.04 -0.19
N THR A 175 -7.50 -12.23 -0.03
CA THR A 175 -8.46 -12.55 1.03
C THR A 175 -7.84 -13.60 1.96
N PRO A 176 -7.77 -13.38 3.28
CA PRO A 176 -7.23 -14.37 4.18
C PRO A 176 -8.21 -15.54 4.35
N PRO A 177 -7.72 -16.75 4.70
CA PRO A 177 -8.59 -17.79 5.25
C PRO A 177 -9.38 -17.27 6.45
N SER A 178 -10.64 -17.67 6.62
CA SER A 178 -11.56 -17.11 7.63
C SER A 178 -11.09 -17.29 9.08
N GLN A 179 -10.33 -18.35 9.36
CA GLN A 179 -9.74 -18.62 10.67
C GLN A 179 -8.44 -17.86 10.94
N LEU A 180 -7.85 -17.26 9.90
CA LEU A 180 -6.62 -16.49 10.02
C LEU A 180 -6.92 -15.20 10.81
N CYS A 181 -6.10 -14.93 11.83
CA CYS A 181 -6.15 -13.73 12.67
C CYS A 181 -7.29 -13.69 13.69
N LEU A 182 -7.80 -14.86 14.07
CA LEU A 182 -8.58 -15.03 15.30
C LEU A 182 -7.61 -15.08 16.49
N TRP A 183 -7.42 -13.94 17.15
CA TRP A 183 -6.46 -13.76 18.26
C TRP A 183 -6.95 -14.31 19.62
N ASN A 184 -8.10 -14.96 19.63
CA ASN A 184 -8.90 -15.32 20.80
C ASN A 184 -9.49 -16.72 20.63
#